data_AF-A0A165D5M5-F1
#
_entry.id   AF-A0A165D5M5-F1
#
_cell.length_a   1.000
_cell.length_b   1.000
_cell.length_c   1.000
_cell.angle_alpha   90.00
_cell.angle_beta   90.00
_cell.angle_gamma   90.00
#
_symmetry.space_group_name_H-M   'P 1'
#
loop_
_entity.id
_entity.type
_entity.pdbx_description
1 polymer ?
#
loop_
_entity_poly.entity_id
_entity_poly.type
_entity_poly.pdbx_seq_one_letter_code
_entity_poly.pdbx_strand_id
1 'polypeptide(L)'
;MLLLPTLKTLMIREMGNGTFAPESTLVSFVQARAATGIPLLRLLIHPRTWKDFFSIESSFRGLQVELGWYKNKAGTAGFNNRWEPEWGLIPMSEIEDFDPNVVPKGRSRSFEELM
;
A
#
# COMPACT_ATOMS: atom_id res chain seq x y z
N MET A 1 13.24 -19.44 11.15
CA MET A 1 12.70 -19.48 9.77
C MET A 1 12.32 -18.05 9.39
N LEU A 2 13.06 -17.40 8.48
CA LEU A 2 12.73 -16.05 8.03
C LEU A 2 11.60 -16.15 7.00
N LEU A 3 10.40 -15.68 7.37
CA LEU A 3 9.31 -15.52 6.41
C LEU A 3 9.72 -14.46 5.38
N LEU A 4 10.05 -14.92 4.17
CA LEU A 4 10.22 -14.10 2.97
C LEU A 4 11.32 -13.00 3.09
N PRO A 5 12.61 -13.38 3.18
CA PRO A 5 13.71 -12.41 3.30
C PRO A 5 13.85 -11.49 2.07
N THR A 6 13.30 -11.90 0.93
CA THR A 6 13.34 -11.12 -0.33
C THR A 6 12.14 -10.21 -0.51
N LEU A 7 11.14 -10.26 0.38
CA LEU A 7 9.94 -9.45 0.27
C LEU A 7 10.23 -7.97 0.59
N LYS A 8 10.35 -7.17 -0.47
CA LYS A 8 10.51 -5.71 -0.38
C LYS A 8 9.18 -4.97 -0.47
N THR A 9 8.20 -5.56 -1.16
CA THR A 9 6.91 -4.96 -1.48
C THR A 9 5.79 -5.89 -1.04
N LEU A 10 4.82 -5.36 -0.30
CA LEU A 10 3.59 -6.04 0.05
C LEU A 10 2.42 -5.41 -0.69
N MET A 11 1.47 -6.24 -1.14
CA MET A 11 0.26 -5.79 -1.84
C MET A 11 -0.98 -6.14 -1.03
N ILE A 12 -1.80 -5.14 -0.74
CA ILE A 12 -3.09 -5.28 -0.06
C ILE A 12 -4.20 -5.02 -1.06
N ARG A 13 -4.96 -6.07 -1.36
CA ARG A 13 -6.09 -6.01 -2.30
C ARG A 13 -7.43 -5.86 -1.60
N GLU A 14 -7.55 -6.44 -0.42
CA GLU A 14 -8.78 -6.53 0.34
C GLU A 14 -8.42 -6.56 1.83
N MET A 15 -9.27 -5.96 2.66
CA MET A 15 -9.22 -6.10 4.11
C MET A 15 -10.40 -6.97 4.52
N GLY A 16 -10.15 -8.04 5.28
CA GLY A 16 -11.22 -8.87 5.82
C GLY A 16 -12.00 -8.15 6.92
N ASN A 17 -13.30 -8.40 7.04
CA ASN A 17 -14.18 -7.83 8.07
C ASN A 17 -14.01 -8.49 9.46
N GLY A 18 -12.83 -9.05 9.76
CA GLY A 18 -12.59 -9.80 10.99
C GLY A 18 -12.15 -8.93 12.16
N THR A 19 -12.49 -9.34 13.38
CA THR A 19 -11.79 -8.88 14.59
C THR A 19 -10.38 -9.47 14.59
N PHE A 20 -9.40 -8.67 14.20
CA PHE A 20 -7.99 -9.04 14.30
C PHE A 20 -7.55 -8.92 15.76
N ALA A 21 -6.82 -9.93 16.26
CA ALA A 21 -6.11 -9.76 17.52
C ALA A 21 -5.07 -8.63 17.35
N PRO A 22 -4.77 -7.84 18.40
CA PRO A 22 -3.80 -6.73 18.30
C PRO A 22 -2.43 -7.15 17.76
N GLU A 23 -2.02 -8.40 18.01
CA GLU A 23 -0.78 -9.02 17.50
C GLU A 23 -0.84 -9.41 16.01
N SER A 24 -2.01 -9.40 15.38
CA SER A 24 -2.23 -9.84 13.99
C SER A 24 -2.27 -8.69 12.99
N THR A 25 -1.76 -7.53 13.37
CA THR A 25 -1.80 -6.31 12.56
C THR A 25 -0.68 -6.28 11.53
N LEU A 26 -0.92 -5.55 10.44
CA LEU A 26 0.11 -5.27 9.45
C LEU A 26 1.26 -4.46 10.06
N VAL A 27 0.95 -3.57 11.01
CA VAL A 27 1.96 -2.81 11.76
C VAL A 27 2.94 -3.75 12.47
N SER A 28 2.43 -4.75 13.21
CA SER A 28 3.28 -5.74 13.88
C SER A 28 4.15 -6.52 12.89
N PHE A 29 3.61 -6.88 11.72
CA PHE A 29 4.39 -7.54 10.66
C PHE A 29 5.54 -6.66 10.15
N VAL A 30 5.28 -5.39 9.83
CA VAL A 30 6.32 -4.47 9.33
C VAL A 30 7.40 -4.23 10.39
N GLN A 31 7.01 -4.02 11.64
CA GLN A 31 7.94 -3.82 12.74
C GLN A 31 8.81 -5.05 13.00
N ALA A 32 8.21 -6.25 13.02
CA ALA A 32 8.96 -7.50 13.18
C ALA A 32 10.00 -7.68 12.06
N ARG A 33 9.63 -7.39 10.82
CA ARG A 33 10.55 -7.41 9.68
C ARG A 33 11.72 -6.44 9.85
N ALA A 34 11.43 -5.20 10.22
CA ALA A 34 12.46 -4.19 10.49
C ALA A 34 13.41 -4.64 11.61
N ALA A 35 12.87 -5.20 12.71
CA ALA A 35 13.66 -5.73 13.83
C ALA A 35 14.57 -6.90 13.43
N THR A 36 14.19 -7.68 12.42
CA THR A 36 15.04 -8.76 11.86
C THR A 36 16.09 -8.28 10.85
N GLY A 37 16.20 -6.97 10.60
CA GLY A 37 17.13 -6.40 9.62
C GLY A 37 16.66 -6.55 8.16
N ILE A 38 15.38 -6.87 7.94
CA ILE A 38 14.81 -7.07 6.61
C ILE A 38 13.54 -6.23 6.44
N PRO A 39 13.66 -4.88 6.46
CA PRO A 39 12.50 -4.00 6.45
C PRO A 39 11.66 -4.20 5.19
N LEU A 40 10.33 -4.10 5.37
CA LEU A 40 9.44 -3.91 4.24
C LEU A 40 9.65 -2.47 3.72
N LEU A 41 9.92 -2.31 2.43
CA LEU A 41 10.19 -1.00 1.84
C LEU A 41 8.93 -0.35 1.31
N ARG A 42 8.01 -1.16 0.78
CA ARG A 42 6.87 -0.69 0.00
C ARG A 42 5.58 -1.39 0.36
N LEU A 43 4.49 -0.62 0.41
CA LEU A 43 3.13 -1.13 0.58
C LEU A 43 2.23 -0.60 -0.52
N LEU A 44 1.67 -1.50 -1.32
CA LEU A 44 0.73 -1.19 -2.39
C LEU A 44 -0.69 -1.48 -1.92
N ILE A 45 -1.55 -0.46 -1.83
CA ILE A 45 -2.91 -0.60 -1.30
C ILE A 45 -3.93 -0.39 -2.42
N HIS A 46 -4.89 -1.30 -2.53
CA HIS A 46 -5.97 -1.16 -3.49
C HIS A 46 -6.85 0.08 -3.18
N PRO A 47 -7.25 0.88 -4.18
CA PRO A 47 -8.06 2.09 -3.95
C PRO A 47 -9.31 1.87 -3.10
N ARG A 48 -10.02 0.77 -3.37
CA ARG A 48 -11.19 0.35 -2.59
C ARG A 48 -10.93 0.09 -1.10
N THR A 49 -9.70 -0.25 -0.72
CA THR A 49 -9.33 -0.53 0.68
C THR A 49 -8.57 0.61 1.33
N TRP A 50 -8.30 1.70 0.61
CA TRP A 50 -7.41 2.76 1.08
C TRP A 50 -7.88 3.38 2.40
N LYS A 51 -9.13 3.84 2.44
CA LYS A 51 -9.70 4.50 3.62
C LYS A 51 -9.83 3.54 4.79
N ASP A 52 -10.37 2.35 4.53
CA ASP A 52 -10.57 1.33 5.56
C ASP A 52 -9.25 0.90 6.17
N PHE A 53 -8.20 0.75 5.35
CA PHE A 53 -6.86 0.39 5.82
C PHE A 53 -6.35 1.37 6.88
N PHE A 54 -6.35 2.67 6.62
CA PHE A 54 -5.84 3.66 7.59
C PHE A 54 -6.77 3.92 8.78
N SER A 55 -8.04 3.51 8.67
CA SER A 55 -8.97 3.49 9.80
C SER A 55 -8.71 2.30 10.73
N ILE A 56 -8.39 1.13 10.19
CA ILE A 56 -8.14 -0.10 10.96
C ILE A 56 -6.70 -0.11 11.50
N GLU A 57 -5.72 0.21 10.65
CA GLU A 57 -4.29 0.20 10.94
C GLU A 57 -3.79 1.63 11.20
N SER A 58 -4.41 2.33 12.15
CA SER A 58 -4.14 3.75 12.38
C SER A 58 -2.68 4.07 12.70
N SER A 59 -2.02 3.14 13.39
CA SER A 59 -0.60 3.19 13.78
C SER A 59 0.38 3.01 12.60
N PHE A 60 -0.12 2.64 11.42
CA PHE A 60 0.70 2.50 10.22
C PHE A 60 1.32 3.84 9.77
N ARG A 61 0.68 4.97 10.13
CA ARG A 61 1.16 6.33 9.83
C ARG A 61 2.56 6.65 10.38
N GLY A 62 3.06 5.87 11.36
CA GLY A 62 4.39 6.06 11.95
C GLY A 62 5.51 5.22 11.32
N LEU A 63 5.20 4.38 10.32
CA LEU A 63 6.16 3.45 9.74
C LEU A 63 6.87 4.05 8.52
N GLN A 64 8.17 3.81 8.42
CA GLN A 64 8.98 4.19 7.25
C GLN A 64 8.75 3.20 6.10
N VAL A 65 7.61 3.32 5.42
CA VAL A 65 7.24 2.49 4.26
C VAL A 65 6.70 3.39 3.16
N GLU A 66 7.18 3.21 1.93
CA GLU A 66 6.64 3.92 0.76
C GLU A 66 5.26 3.36 0.40
N LEU A 67 4.31 4.25 0.11
CA LEU A 67 2.96 3.86 -0.26
C LEU A 67 2.76 3.89 -1.78
N GLY A 68 2.09 2.87 -2.28
CA GLY A 68 1.62 2.78 -3.64
C GLY A 68 0.12 2.56 -3.68
N TRP A 69 -0.48 2.86 -4.82
CA TRP A 69 -1.89 2.61 -5.10
C TRP A 69 -2.05 2.03 -6.50
N TYR A 70 -3.27 1.59 -6.83
CA TYR A 70 -3.56 1.17 -8.20
C TYR A 70 -4.25 2.29 -8.95
N LYS A 71 -3.85 2.53 -10.19
CA LYS A 71 -4.60 3.38 -11.11
C LYS A 71 -5.36 2.52 -12.09
N ASN A 72 -6.63 2.85 -12.29
CA ASN A 72 -7.38 2.29 -13.39
C ASN A 72 -6.90 2.97 -14.68
N LYS A 73 -6.15 2.25 -15.51
CA LYS A 73 -5.94 2.69 -16.88
C LYS A 73 -7.21 2.38 -17.64
N ALA A 74 -8.02 3.42 -17.87
CA ALA A 74 -9.17 3.32 -18.77
C ALA A 74 -8.67 2.87 -20.14
N GLY A 75 -8.83 1.58 -20.43
CA GLY A 75 -8.71 1.06 -21.79
C GLY A 75 -9.83 1.66 -22.63
N THR A 76 -9.50 2.08 -23.84
CA THR A 76 -10.48 2.44 -24.87
C THR A 76 -11.61 1.41 -24.90
N ALA A 77 -12.84 1.88 -24.63
CA ALA A 77 -14.13 1.21 -24.77
C ALA A 77 -14.09 -0.33 -24.88
N GLY A 78 -14.32 -1.00 -23.75
CA GLY A 78 -14.70 -2.42 -23.72
C GLY A 78 -13.61 -3.33 -23.16
N PHE A 79 -13.92 -3.93 -22.01
CA PHE A 79 -13.41 -5.21 -21.53
C PHE A 79 -12.12 -5.34 -20.72
N ASN A 80 -11.29 -4.32 -20.49
CA ASN A 80 -10.17 -4.46 -19.53
C ASN A 80 -9.92 -3.20 -18.71
N ASN A 81 -10.66 -3.04 -17.60
CA ASN A 81 -10.26 -2.14 -16.50
C ASN A 81 -8.99 -2.71 -15.85
N ARG A 82 -7.83 -2.49 -16.47
CA ARG A 82 -6.55 -2.95 -15.96
C ARG A 82 -6.10 -2.00 -14.87
N TRP A 83 -6.07 -2.52 -13.65
CA TRP A 83 -5.46 -1.84 -12.50
C TRP A 83 -3.96 -2.05 -12.56
N GLU A 84 -3.22 -0.97 -12.72
CA GLU A 84 -1.76 -0.99 -12.72
C GLU A 84 -1.22 -0.34 -11.44
N PRO A 85 -0.19 -0.93 -10.82
CA PRO A 85 0.45 -0.34 -9.65
C PRO A 85 1.13 0.98 -10.03
N GLU A 86 0.84 2.02 -9.28
CA GLU A 86 1.52 3.30 -9.30
C GLU A 86 2.06 3.61 -7.89
N TRP A 87 3.13 4.38 -7.85
CA TRP A 87 3.80 4.77 -6.60
C TRP A 87 3.91 6.28 -6.51
N GLY A 88 3.88 6.80 -5.31
CA GLY A 88 4.28 8.17 -5.09
C GLY A 88 4.42 8.50 -3.62
N LEU A 89 5.13 9.59 -3.37
CA LEU A 89 5.31 10.08 -2.02
C LEU A 89 4.04 10.84 -1.63
N ILE A 90 3.24 10.23 -0.78
CA ILE A 90 2.12 10.89 -0.12
C ILE A 90 2.64 11.31 1.26
N PRO A 91 2.71 12.62 1.57
CA PRO A 91 2.99 13.05 2.93
C PRO A 91 1.99 12.41 3.89
N MET A 92 2.45 11.90 5.03
CA MET A 92 1.54 11.27 6.00
C MET A 92 0.43 12.22 6.47
N SER A 93 0.66 13.53 6.44
CA SER A 93 -0.34 14.56 6.73
C SER A 93 -1.46 14.68 5.69
N GLU A 94 -1.21 14.24 4.45
CA GLU A 94 -2.19 14.30 3.34
C GLU A 94 -2.92 12.96 3.14
N ILE A 95 -2.62 11.94 3.94
CA ILE A 95 -3.05 10.55 3.66
C ILE A 95 -4.56 10.33 3.79
N GLU A 96 -5.22 11.10 4.66
CA GLU A 96 -6.66 11.01 4.91
C GLU A 96 -7.48 11.62 3.78
N ASP A 97 -6.99 12.73 3.23
CA ASP A 97 -7.60 13.45 2.11
C ASP A 97 -7.14 12.90 0.75
N PHE A 98 -6.15 12.00 0.74
CA PHE A 98 -5.66 11.37 -0.48
C PHE A 98 -6.69 10.37 -1.01
N ASP A 99 -7.13 10.60 -2.25
CA ASP A 99 -7.91 9.64 -3.02
C ASP A 99 -7.08 9.09 -4.19
N PRO A 100 -6.71 7.79 -4.15
CA PRO A 100 -5.92 7.15 -5.21
C PRO A 100 -6.60 7.13 -6.58
N ASN A 101 -7.90 7.40 -6.67
CA ASN A 101 -8.63 7.46 -7.94
C ASN A 101 -8.49 8.81 -8.68
N VAL A 102 -8.10 9.88 -7.98
CA VAL A 102 -8.07 11.25 -8.52
C VAL A 102 -6.67 11.84 -8.59
N VAL A 103 -5.63 11.00 -8.45
CA VAL A 103 -4.23 11.45 -8.38
C VAL A 103 -3.85 12.25 -9.63
N PRO A 104 -3.38 13.51 -9.48
CA PRO A 104 -2.94 14.33 -10.60
C PRO A 104 -1.74 13.70 -11.33
N LYS A 105 -1.70 13.84 -12.66
CA LYS A 105 -0.51 13.49 -13.46
C LYS A 105 0.71 14.23 -12.90
N GLY A 106 1.76 13.49 -12.51
CA GLY A 106 3.02 14.04 -12.00
C GLY A 106 3.35 13.70 -10.54
N ARG A 107 2.38 13.18 -9.75
CA ARG A 107 2.66 12.61 -8.41
C ARG A 107 2.95 11.10 -8.45
N SER A 108 2.83 10.48 -9.61
CA SER A 108 3.01 9.03 -9.81
C SER A 108 4.34 8.71 -10.49
N ARG A 109 4.97 7.61 -10.05
CA ARG A 109 6.05 6.88 -10.72
C ARG A 109 5.56 5.48 -11.07
N SER A 110 6.00 4.93 -12.20
CA SER A 110 5.62 3.57 -12.59
C SER A 110 6.33 2.53 -11.72
N PHE A 111 5.77 1.32 -11.64
CA PHE A 111 6.40 0.22 -10.92
C PHE A 111 7.77 -0.16 -11.51
N GLU A 112 7.91 -0.10 -12.84
CA GLU A 112 9.18 -0.40 -13.51
C GLU A 112 10.27 0.63 -13.23
N GLU A 113 9.93 1.90 -13.00
CA GLU A 113 10.88 2.97 -12.66
C GLU A 113 11.51 2.83 -11.27
N LEU A 114 10.98 1.93 -10.44
CA LEU A 114 11.35 1.78 -9.03
C LEU A 114 11.99 0.41 -8.70
N MET A 115 12.17 -0.46 -9.70
CA MET A 115 12.81 -1.77 -9.58
C MET A 115 14.28 -1.71 -10.01
#